data_AF-A0A3C0V7C3-F1
#
_entry.id   AF-A0A3C0V7C3-F1
#
_cell.length_a   1.000
_cell.length_b   1.000
_cell.length_c   1.000
_cell.angle_alpha   90.00
_cell.angle_beta   90.00
_cell.angle_gamma   90.00
#
_symmetry.space_group_name_H-M   'P 1'
#
loop_
_entity.id
_entity.type
_entity.pdbx_description
1 polymer ?
#
loop_
_entity_poly.entity_id
_entity_poly.type
_entity_poly.pdbx_seq_one_letter_code
_entity_poly.pdbx_strand_id
1 'polypeptide(L)'
;MKRLLVCLSVAFGLLMIQTPQGIAAERPAPKEKAGKRMEKKGEQRGKRGEMLEQKGEMLQERSEKMREAGHEKAAEKMERTGEKMERRGEMMQKQGDMMENKGERMQKQGDRMQKKGDRMQRK
;
A
#
# COMPACT_ATOMS: atom_id res chain seq x y z
N MET A 1 -43.33 -4.99 -50.24
CA MET A 1 -41.94 -4.51 -50.22
C MET A 1 -41.60 -3.63 -49.00
N LYS A 2 -42.31 -2.52 -48.74
CA LYS A 2 -41.94 -1.57 -47.67
C LYS A 2 -42.21 -2.06 -46.24
N ARG A 3 -43.19 -2.96 -46.03
CA ARG A 3 -43.52 -3.52 -44.70
C ARG A 3 -42.54 -4.61 -44.22
N LEU A 4 -41.88 -5.32 -45.15
CA LEU A 4 -40.83 -6.30 -44.80
C LEU A 4 -39.54 -5.62 -44.33
N LEU A 5 -39.17 -4.49 -44.95
CA LEU A 5 -38.00 -3.69 -44.58
C LEU A 5 -38.11 -3.08 -43.18
N VAL A 6 -39.32 -2.68 -42.76
CA VAL A 6 -39.56 -2.15 -41.40
C VAL A 6 -39.51 -3.24 -40.33
N CYS A 7 -39.94 -4.47 -40.64
CA CYS A 7 -39.84 -5.59 -39.70
C CYS A 7 -38.39 -6.06 -39.51
N LEU A 8 -37.58 -6.06 -40.59
CA LEU A 8 -36.14 -6.36 -40.51
C LEU A 8 -35.36 -5.30 -39.71
N SER A 9 -35.73 -4.01 -39.79
CA SER A 9 -35.08 -2.96 -38.99
C SER A 9 -35.44 -3.03 -37.50
N VAL A 10 -36.64 -3.48 -37.14
CA VAL A 10 -37.05 -3.66 -35.73
C VAL A 10 -36.40 -4.92 -35.13
N ALA A 11 -36.25 -6.00 -35.90
CA ALA A 11 -35.55 -7.21 -35.45
C ALA A 11 -34.04 -6.98 -35.23
N PHE A 12 -33.39 -6.15 -36.06
CA PHE A 12 -31.99 -5.78 -35.86
C PHE A 12 -31.77 -4.80 -34.69
N GLY A 13 -32.75 -3.95 -34.38
CA GLY A 13 -32.70 -3.02 -33.24
C GLY A 13 -32.80 -3.71 -31.88
N LEU A 14 -33.41 -4.89 -31.81
CA LEU A 14 -33.55 -5.69 -30.58
C LEU A 14 -32.37 -6.62 -30.31
N LEU A 15 -31.46 -6.83 -31.27
CA LEU A 15 -30.31 -7.73 -31.11
C LEU A 15 -29.09 -7.06 -30.42
N MET A 16 -29.12 -5.74 -30.20
CA MET A 16 -28.00 -4.98 -29.61
C MET A 16 -28.20 -4.65 -28.12
N ILE A 17 -29.24 -5.17 -27.47
CA ILE A 17 -29.56 -4.89 -26.05
C ILE A 17 -29.13 -6.05 -25.12
N GLN A 18 -28.25 -6.94 -25.59
CA GLN A 18 -27.57 -7.90 -24.71
C GLN A 18 -26.10 -7.56 -24.64
N THR A 19 -25.78 -6.47 -23.93
CA THR A 19 -24.49 -6.42 -23.26
C THR A 19 -24.50 -7.54 -22.22
N PRO A 20 -23.47 -8.39 -22.16
CA PRO A 20 -23.35 -9.34 -21.06
C PRO A 20 -23.16 -8.52 -19.77
N GLN A 21 -24.26 -8.36 -19.04
CA GLN A 21 -24.25 -8.20 -17.60
C GLN A 21 -23.58 -9.46 -17.03
N GLY A 22 -22.27 -9.39 -16.85
CA GLY A 22 -21.49 -10.55 -16.47
C GLY A 22 -20.20 -10.12 -15.80
N ILE A 23 -20.28 -9.99 -14.47
CA ILE A 23 -19.15 -9.81 -13.56
C ILE A 23 -18.59 -8.39 -13.60
N ALA A 24 -19.38 -7.45 -13.12
CA ALA A 24 -18.82 -6.35 -12.32
C ALA A 24 -18.23 -6.98 -11.04
N ALA A 25 -17.10 -7.69 -11.17
CA ALA A 25 -16.18 -7.82 -10.06
C ALA A 25 -15.88 -6.38 -9.67
N GLU A 26 -16.42 -5.94 -8.54
CA GLU A 26 -16.17 -4.64 -7.93
C GLU A 26 -14.66 -4.39 -8.02
N ARG A 27 -14.22 -3.64 -9.04
CA ARG A 27 -12.83 -3.27 -9.15
C ARG A 27 -12.67 -2.27 -8.02
N PRO A 28 -11.86 -2.57 -6.98
CA PRO A 28 -11.76 -1.67 -5.84
C PRO A 28 -11.41 -0.31 -6.40
N ALA A 29 -12.13 0.71 -5.96
CA ALA A 29 -12.03 2.05 -6.52
C ALA A 29 -10.53 2.45 -6.55
N PRO A 30 -10.07 3.23 -7.53
CA PRO A 30 -8.64 3.57 -7.67
C PRO A 30 -7.99 4.04 -6.35
N LYS A 31 -8.77 4.67 -5.47
CA LYS A 31 -8.36 5.12 -4.14
C LYS A 31 -8.22 4.00 -3.09
N GLU A 32 -9.02 2.94 -3.13
CA GLU A 32 -8.83 1.77 -2.26
C GLU A 32 -7.56 1.00 -2.65
N LYS A 33 -7.33 0.81 -3.96
CA LYS A 33 -6.09 0.19 -4.44
C LYS A 33 -4.86 1.01 -4.05
N ALA A 34 -4.96 2.34 -4.11
CA ALA A 34 -3.90 3.23 -3.66
C ALA A 34 -3.71 3.19 -2.13
N GLY A 35 -4.79 3.10 -1.35
CA GLY A 35 -4.75 2.92 0.10
C GLY A 35 -4.03 1.64 0.51
N LYS A 36 -4.45 0.48 -0.03
CA LYS A 36 -3.80 -0.83 0.21
C LYS A 36 -2.33 -0.86 -0.21
N ARG A 37 -1.97 -0.20 -1.33
CA ARG A 37 -0.57 -0.08 -1.75
C ARG A 37 0.26 0.77 -0.78
N MET A 38 -0.33 1.80 -0.20
CA MET A 38 0.32 2.65 0.80
C MET A 38 0.53 1.89 2.10
N GLU A 39 -0.48 1.17 2.61
CA GLU A 39 -0.34 0.28 3.78
C GLU A 39 0.76 -0.74 3.59
N LYS A 40 0.76 -1.48 2.47
CA LYS A 40 1.81 -2.46 2.18
C LYS A 40 3.20 -1.83 2.13
N LYS A 41 3.32 -0.61 1.60
CA LYS A 41 4.59 0.13 1.56
C LYS A 41 4.99 0.63 2.95
N GLY A 42 4.02 0.97 3.80
CA GLY A 42 4.22 1.27 5.22
C GLY A 42 4.79 0.08 5.98
N GLU A 43 4.13 -1.08 5.87
CA GLU A 43 4.55 -2.34 6.50
C GLU A 43 5.95 -2.77 6.06
N GLN A 44 6.24 -2.75 4.75
CA GLN A 44 7.58 -3.05 4.22
C GLN A 44 8.65 -2.12 4.80
N ARG A 45 8.27 -0.88 5.07
CA ARG A 45 9.18 0.10 5.64
C ARG A 45 9.38 -0.08 7.13
N GLY A 46 8.33 -0.45 7.87
CA GLY A 46 8.41 -0.90 9.25
C GLY A 46 9.40 -2.06 9.41
N LYS A 47 9.20 -3.13 8.62
CA LYS A 47 10.11 -4.30 8.58
C LYS A 47 11.55 -3.92 8.26
N ARG A 48 11.76 -2.97 7.35
CA ARG A 48 13.11 -2.47 7.04
C ARG A 48 13.70 -1.67 8.20
N GLY A 49 12.87 -0.96 8.95
CA GLY A 49 13.27 -0.27 10.17
C GLY A 49 13.72 -1.23 11.25
N GLU A 50 12.93 -2.26 11.55
CA GLU A 50 13.28 -3.34 12.49
C GLU A 50 14.60 -4.02 12.12
N MET A 51 14.81 -4.33 10.84
CA MET A 51 16.07 -4.91 10.38
C MET A 51 17.28 -4.01 10.60
N LEU A 52 17.10 -2.68 10.49
CA LEU A 52 18.18 -1.72 10.76
C LEU A 52 18.49 -1.61 12.25
N GLU A 53 17.47 -1.70 13.09
CA GLU A 53 17.59 -1.73 14.55
C GLU A 53 18.36 -2.97 15.00
N GLN A 54 17.94 -4.17 14.57
CA GLN A 54 18.67 -5.42 14.83
C GLN A 54 20.12 -5.38 14.34
N LYS A 55 20.37 -4.74 13.20
CA LYS A 55 21.72 -4.58 12.68
C LYS A 55 22.55 -3.60 13.51
N GLY A 56 21.91 -2.60 14.11
CA GLY A 56 22.52 -1.71 15.08
C GLY A 56 22.98 -2.46 16.32
N GLU A 57 22.07 -3.25 16.92
CA GLU A 57 22.35 -4.10 18.08
C GLU A 57 23.50 -5.08 17.82
N MET A 58 23.50 -5.77 16.67
CA MET A 58 24.60 -6.65 16.29
C MET A 58 25.95 -5.92 16.17
N LEU A 59 25.95 -4.66 15.73
CA LEU A 59 27.18 -3.87 15.66
C LEU A 59 27.65 -3.43 17.04
N GLN A 60 26.73 -3.17 17.97
CA GLN A 60 27.06 -2.92 19.38
C GLN A 60 27.71 -4.17 20.01
N GLU A 61 27.10 -5.34 19.89
CA GLU A 61 27.67 -6.59 20.41
C GLU A 61 29.06 -6.89 19.79
N ARG A 62 29.21 -6.65 18.48
CA ARG A 62 30.50 -6.81 17.82
C ARG A 62 31.53 -5.80 18.31
N SER A 63 31.10 -4.58 18.63
CA SER A 63 31.97 -3.55 19.17
C SER A 63 32.51 -3.93 20.55
N GLU A 64 31.68 -4.53 21.40
CA GLU A 64 32.07 -5.03 22.72
C GLU A 64 33.15 -6.11 22.61
N LYS A 65 32.92 -7.13 21.77
CA LYS A 65 33.92 -8.18 21.49
C LYS A 65 35.24 -7.61 20.94
N MET A 66 35.16 -6.56 20.13
CA MET A 66 36.33 -5.90 19.58
C MET A 66 37.10 -5.10 20.63
N ARG A 67 36.40 -4.55 21.63
CA ARG A 67 36.99 -3.88 22.79
C ARG A 67 37.72 -4.88 23.69
N GLU A 68 37.13 -6.04 23.93
CA GLU A 68 37.76 -7.15 24.66
C GLU A 68 39.03 -7.64 23.96
N ALA A 69 39.06 -7.63 22.62
CA ALA A 69 40.25 -7.95 21.83
C ALA A 69 41.31 -6.84 21.79
N GLY A 70 41.11 -5.72 22.51
CA GLY A 70 42.07 -4.61 22.59
C GLY A 70 42.00 -3.59 21.44
N HIS A 71 40.95 -3.63 20.60
CA HIS A 71 40.79 -2.73 19.45
C HIS A 71 39.80 -1.58 19.74
N GLU A 72 40.08 -0.75 20.74
CA GLU A 72 39.16 0.30 21.23
C GLU A 72 38.65 1.27 20.14
N LYS A 73 39.54 1.82 19.30
CA LYS A 73 39.14 2.78 18.25
C LYS A 73 38.22 2.16 17.20
N ALA A 74 38.42 0.88 16.90
CA ALA A 74 37.61 0.16 15.93
C ALA A 74 36.24 -0.21 16.55
N ALA A 75 36.22 -0.57 17.84
CA ALA A 75 35.01 -0.77 18.62
C ALA A 75 34.14 0.49 18.67
N GLU A 76 34.70 1.63 19.07
CA GLU A 76 33.97 2.92 19.15
C GLU A 76 33.37 3.32 17.79
N LYS A 77 34.09 3.06 16.69
CA LYS A 77 33.57 3.32 15.34
C LYS A 77 32.39 2.40 15.00
N MET A 78 32.42 1.13 15.42
CA MET A 78 31.31 0.19 15.24
C MET A 78 30.10 0.60 16.07
N GLU A 79 30.29 0.94 17.34
CA GLU A 79 29.23 1.39 18.25
C GLU A 79 28.49 2.60 17.68
N ARG A 80 29.23 3.65 17.29
CA ARG A 80 28.66 4.84 16.63
C ARG A 80 27.94 4.51 15.32
N THR A 81 28.36 3.45 14.62
CA THR A 81 27.67 2.99 13.42
C THR A 81 26.39 2.24 13.78
N GLY A 82 26.41 1.43 14.84
CA GLY A 82 25.27 0.73 15.39
C GLY A 82 24.15 1.69 15.81
N GLU A 83 24.48 2.68 16.64
CA GLU A 83 23.53 3.73 17.06
C GLU A 83 22.89 4.47 15.88
N LYS A 84 23.68 4.75 14.83
CA LYS A 84 23.15 5.38 13.61
C LYS A 84 22.18 4.47 12.86
N MET A 85 22.41 3.15 12.89
CA MET A 85 21.48 2.20 12.27
C MET A 85 20.19 2.08 13.06
N GLU A 86 20.25 2.00 14.39
CA GLU A 86 19.07 2.03 15.29
C GLU A 86 18.22 3.27 15.07
N ARG A 87 18.82 4.47 15.15
CA ARG A 87 18.09 5.73 14.90
C ARG A 87 17.45 5.76 13.51
N ARG A 88 18.14 5.19 12.50
CA ARG A 88 17.59 5.09 11.15
C ARG A 88 16.45 4.07 11.08
N GLY A 89 16.54 2.98 11.84
CA GLY A 89 15.51 1.97 12.02
C GLY A 89 14.23 2.57 12.57
N GLU A 90 14.32 3.26 13.70
CA GLU A 90 13.19 3.97 14.32
C GLU A 90 12.54 4.98 13.38
N MET A 91 13.34 5.78 12.66
CA MET A 91 12.82 6.73 11.67
C MET A 91 12.06 6.03 10.54
N MET A 92 12.55 4.85 10.10
CA MET A 92 11.86 4.07 9.07
C MET A 92 10.55 3.47 9.58
N GLN A 93 10.51 2.96 10.81
CA GLN A 93 9.28 2.49 11.46
C GLN A 93 8.24 3.61 11.54
N LYS A 94 8.59 4.77 12.13
CA LYS A 94 7.70 5.94 12.20
C LYS A 94 7.16 6.36 10.84
N GLN A 95 7.99 6.29 9.80
CA GLN A 95 7.55 6.62 8.45
C GLN A 95 6.72 5.52 7.79
N GLY A 96 6.90 4.26 8.20
CA GLY A 96 6.02 3.14 7.88
C GLY A 96 4.62 3.41 8.44
N ASP A 97 4.52 3.69 9.73
CA ASP A 97 3.26 3.96 10.45
C ASP A 97 2.50 5.14 9.84
N MET A 98 3.20 6.23 9.51
CA MET A 98 2.59 7.37 8.83
C MET A 98 1.99 6.99 7.47
N MET A 99 2.64 6.08 6.76
CA MET A 99 2.18 5.65 5.44
C MET A 99 0.98 4.72 5.53
N GLU A 100 0.97 3.82 6.52
CA GLU A 100 -0.15 2.96 6.85
C GLU A 100 -1.39 3.79 7.23
N ASN A 101 -1.24 4.71 8.18
CA ASN A 101 -2.29 5.64 8.57
C ASN A 101 -2.85 6.46 7.38
N LYS A 102 -1.98 6.86 6.45
CA LYS A 102 -2.42 7.58 5.24
C LYS A 102 -3.15 6.65 4.27
N GLY A 103 -2.75 5.39 4.17
CA GLY A 103 -3.46 4.35 3.43
C GLY A 103 -4.88 4.18 3.95
N GLU A 104 -5.04 4.00 5.26
CA GLU A 104 -6.37 3.82 5.89
C GLU A 104 -7.29 5.02 5.65
N ARG A 105 -6.76 6.23 5.80
CA ARG A 105 -7.54 7.46 5.54
C ARG A 105 -8.02 7.52 4.10
N MET A 106 -7.20 7.07 3.15
CA MET A 106 -7.56 7.03 1.74
C MET A 106 -8.65 5.99 1.47
N GLN A 107 -8.60 4.83 2.12
CA GLN A 107 -9.65 3.82 2.05
C GLN A 107 -10.97 4.39 2.59
N LYS A 108 -10.98 4.94 3.82
CA LYS A 108 -12.16 5.58 4.43
C LYS A 108 -12.75 6.68 3.54
N GLN A 109 -11.91 7.45 2.85
CA GLN A 109 -12.37 8.47 1.91
C GLN A 109 -12.99 7.84 0.65
N GLY A 110 -12.40 6.75 0.14
CA GLY A 110 -12.97 5.90 -0.92
C GLY A 110 -14.40 5.48 -0.59
N ASP A 111 -14.59 4.84 0.56
CA ASP A 111 -15.89 4.33 1.03
C ASP A 111 -16.94 5.45 1.11
N ARG A 112 -16.55 6.62 1.62
CA ARG A 112 -17.46 7.79 1.70
C ARG A 112 -17.91 8.26 0.33
N MET A 113 -17.03 8.27 -0.66
CA MET A 113 -17.42 8.67 -2.03
C MET A 113 -18.29 7.61 -2.70
N GLN A 114 -18.02 6.32 -2.48
CA GLN A 114 -18.88 5.25 -2.98
C GLN A 114 -20.30 5.38 -2.42
N LYS A 115 -20.44 5.50 -1.09
CA LYS A 115 -21.73 5.73 -0.44
C LYS A 115 -22.46 6.98 -0.95
N LYS A 116 -21.71 8.06 -1.22
CA LYS A 116 -22.27 9.29 -1.81
C LYS A 116 -22.76 9.05 -3.25
N GLY A 117 -21.98 8.33 -4.06
CA GLY A 117 -22.35 7.93 -5.42
C GLY A 117 -23.61 7.10 -5.44
N ASP A 118 -23.69 6.07 -4.59
CA ASP A 118 -24.86 5.19 -4.46
C ASP A 118 -26.12 5.98 -4.07
N ARG A 119 -25.98 6.94 -3.13
CA ARG A 119 -27.09 7.82 -2.74
C ARG A 119 -27.56 8.73 -3.88
N MET A 120 -26.67 9.18 -4.76
CA MET A 120 -27.06 9.99 -5.92
C MET A 120 -27.71 9.15 -7.02
N GLN A 121 -27.31 7.88 -7.22
CA GLN A 121 -27.94 7.00 -8.20
C GLN A 121 -29.34 6.52 -7.79
N ARG A 122 -29.64 6.52 -6.49
CA ARG A 122 -30.96 6.13 -5.94
C ARG A 122 -31.96 7.30 -5.91
N LYS A 123 -31.56 8.50 -6.28
CA LYS A 123 -32.43 9.68 -6.40
C LYS A 123 -32.81 9.88 -7.86
#